data_AF-A0A1F6MVL5-F1
#
_entry.id   AF-A0A1F6MVL5-F1
#
_cell.length_a   1.000
_cell.length_b   1.000
_cell.length_c   1.000
_cell.angle_alpha   90.00
_cell.angle_beta   90.00
_cell.angle_gamma   90.00
#
_symmetry.space_group_name_H-M   'P 1'
#
loop_
_entity.id
_entity.type
_entity.pdbx_description
1 polymer ?
#
loop_
_entity_poly.entity_id
_entity_poly.type
_entity_poly.pdbx_seq_one_letter_code
_entity_poly.pdbx_strand_id
1 'polypeptide(L)'
;MVDKGRLIELAEGSVILEKLRKVFNKYNPVGIYYADANNHDEYDLEIKKSVEMFNLSFNVDEFIRNVHKVFIETFDEETAGFVEKYKDLATEVYGILTDWIGMEH
;
A
#
# COMPACT_ATOMS: atom_id res chain seq x y z
N MET A 1 -17.54 10.02 -2.95
CA MET A 1 -16.21 10.58 -2.63
C MET A 1 -15.99 10.35 -1.15
N VAL A 2 -14.86 9.75 -0.77
CA VAL A 2 -14.46 9.68 0.64
C VAL A 2 -14.04 11.08 1.04
N ASP A 3 -14.70 11.67 2.04
CA ASP A 3 -14.26 12.93 2.64
C ASP A 3 -13.03 12.64 3.51
N LYS A 4 -11.84 12.93 2.98
CA LYS A 4 -10.56 12.70 3.64
C LYS A 4 -10.18 13.89 4.51
N GLY A 5 -11.09 14.33 5.39
CA GLY A 5 -10.87 15.46 6.31
C GLY A 5 -9.60 15.35 7.18
N ARG A 6 -8.89 14.20 7.15
CA ARG A 6 -7.55 13.98 7.67
C ARG A 6 -6.68 13.18 6.70
N LEU A 7 -5.40 13.55 6.65
CA LEU A 7 -4.32 12.76 6.05
C LEU A 7 -3.95 11.62 7.00
N ILE A 8 -3.67 10.44 6.46
CA ILE A 8 -3.08 9.34 7.25
C ILE A 8 -1.57 9.55 7.31
N GLU A 9 -1.03 9.65 8.53
CA GLU A 9 0.40 9.54 8.80
C GLU A 9 0.68 8.19 9.48
N LEU A 10 1.54 7.37 8.86
CA LEU A 10 1.92 6.07 9.43
C LEU A 10 3.00 6.27 10.50
N ALA A 11 2.63 6.06 11.76
CA ALA A 11 3.61 5.93 12.83
C ALA A 11 4.26 4.53 12.83
N GLU A 12 5.56 4.49 13.10
CA GLU A 12 6.29 3.23 13.33
C GLU A 12 5.65 2.44 14.47
N GLY A 13 5.49 1.12 14.29
CA GLY A 13 4.85 0.23 15.26
C GLY A 13 3.32 0.42 15.41
N SER A 14 2.68 1.23 14.58
CA SER A 14 1.22 1.39 14.62
C SER A 14 0.50 0.12 14.14
N VAL A 15 -0.70 -0.14 14.71
CA VAL A 15 -1.53 -1.28 14.32
C VAL A 15 -1.90 -1.24 12.84
N ILE A 16 -2.09 -0.05 12.28
CA ILE A 16 -2.37 0.14 10.86
C ILE A 16 -1.16 -0.23 9.99
N LEU A 17 0.06 0.17 10.36
CA LEU A 17 1.27 -0.21 9.65
C LEU A 17 1.45 -1.74 9.64
N GLU A 18 1.28 -2.40 10.78
CA GLU A 18 1.34 -3.86 10.87
C GLU A 18 0.29 -4.57 10.00
N LYS A 19 -0.91 -3.98 9.90
CA LYS A 19 -1.97 -4.51 9.04
C LYS A 19 -1.59 -4.36 7.56
N LEU A 20 -1.01 -3.23 7.17
CA LEU A 20 -0.54 -2.99 5.80
C LEU A 20 0.64 -3.90 5.44
N ARG A 21 1.63 -4.06 6.34
CA ARG A 21 2.75 -5.01 6.16
C ARG A 21 2.25 -6.40 5.82
N LYS A 22 1.29 -6.93 6.59
CA LYS A 22 0.69 -8.26 6.32
C LYS A 22 0.07 -8.36 4.93
N VAL A 23 -0.58 -7.29 4.46
CA VAL A 23 -1.21 -7.27 3.13
C VAL A 23 -0.17 -7.23 2.03
N PHE A 24 0.83 -6.35 2.11
CA PHE A 24 1.92 -6.28 1.12
C PHE A 24 2.69 -7.60 1.05
N ASN A 25 3.01 -8.18 2.20
CA ASN A 25 3.67 -9.47 2.33
C ASN A 25 2.85 -10.62 1.73
N LYS A 26 1.52 -10.63 1.95
CA LYS A 26 0.59 -11.62 1.37
C LYS A 26 0.60 -11.60 -0.16
N TYR A 27 0.61 -10.41 -0.77
CA TYR A 27 0.56 -10.29 -2.23
C TYR A 27 1.93 -10.37 -2.90
N ASN A 28 2.99 -9.96 -2.22
CA ASN A 28 4.38 -10.04 -2.68
C ASN A 28 4.57 -9.67 -4.18
N PRO A 29 4.19 -8.45 -4.58
CA PRO A 29 4.01 -8.10 -6.00
C PRO A 29 5.29 -8.20 -6.84
N VAL A 30 6.47 -8.08 -6.24
CA VAL A 30 7.77 -8.14 -6.92
C VAL A 30 8.60 -9.38 -6.56
N GLY A 31 8.05 -10.29 -5.76
CA GLY A 31 8.71 -11.59 -5.55
C GLY A 31 10.02 -11.53 -4.75
N ILE A 32 10.29 -10.46 -3.99
CA ILE A 32 11.57 -10.27 -3.28
C ILE A 32 11.81 -11.26 -2.12
N TYR A 33 10.84 -12.13 -1.83
CA TYR A 33 11.00 -13.24 -0.89
C TYR A 33 12.11 -14.22 -1.32
N TYR A 34 13.32 -13.94 -0.86
CA TYR A 34 14.36 -14.95 -0.68
C TYR A 34 14.34 -15.42 0.77
N ALA A 35 13.39 -16.30 1.10
CA ALA A 35 13.52 -17.29 2.16
C ALA A 35 13.93 -16.83 3.59
N ASP A 36 13.50 -15.66 4.08
CA ASP A 36 13.53 -15.39 5.53
C ASP A 36 12.18 -14.91 6.03
N ALA A 37 11.48 -15.77 6.76
CA ALA A 37 10.14 -15.52 7.31
C ALA A 37 10.12 -14.42 8.40
N ASN A 38 11.27 -13.77 8.65
CA ASN A 38 11.50 -12.80 9.71
C ASN A 38 11.67 -11.36 9.22
N ASN A 39 11.64 -11.10 7.90
CA ASN A 39 11.79 -9.75 7.36
C ASN A 39 10.40 -9.09 7.21
N HIS A 40 9.95 -8.43 8.28
CA HIS A 40 8.60 -7.87 8.36
C HIS A 40 8.46 -6.47 7.75
N ASP A 41 9.57 -5.82 7.36
CA ASP A 41 9.68 -4.41 6.98
C ASP A 41 10.05 -4.19 5.49
N GLU A 42 10.11 -5.24 4.68
CA GLU A 42 10.62 -5.19 3.29
C GLU A 42 9.89 -4.20 2.38
N TYR A 43 8.60 -3.97 2.64
CA TYR A 43 7.77 -3.06 1.87
C TYR A 43 7.45 -1.75 2.59
N ASP A 44 8.13 -1.43 3.70
CA ASP A 44 7.80 -0.26 4.51
C ASP A 44 7.85 1.06 3.73
N LEU A 45 8.84 1.17 2.84
CA LEU A 45 8.98 2.33 1.97
C LEU A 45 7.78 2.42 1.00
N GLU A 46 7.40 1.31 0.38
CA GLU A 46 6.29 1.23 -0.57
C GLU A 46 4.96 1.46 0.14
N ILE A 47 4.81 0.96 1.36
CA ILE A 47 3.64 1.17 2.21
C ILE A 47 3.51 2.66 2.54
N LYS A 48 4.59 3.32 2.99
CA LYS A 48 4.58 4.76 3.29
C LYS A 48 4.21 5.59 2.07
N LYS A 49 4.89 5.40 0.95
CA LYS A 49 4.57 6.07 -0.31
C LYS A 49 3.15 5.76 -0.79
N SER A 50 2.68 4.53 -0.63
CA SER A 50 1.31 4.17 -0.99
C SER A 50 0.30 4.90 -0.10
N VAL A 51 0.55 5.08 1.20
CA VAL A 51 -0.35 5.88 2.05
C VAL A 51 -0.35 7.36 1.65
N GLU A 52 0.79 7.92 1.27
CA GLU A 52 0.84 9.28 0.70
C GLU A 52 0.01 9.37 -0.58
N MET A 53 0.14 8.39 -1.48
CA MET A 53 -0.67 8.29 -2.69
C MET A 53 -2.15 8.08 -2.41
N PHE A 54 -2.49 7.35 -1.34
CA PHE A 54 -3.87 7.21 -0.90
C PHE A 54 -4.43 8.58 -0.57
N ASN A 55 -3.72 9.40 0.22
CA ASN A 55 -4.19 10.74 0.57
C ASN A 55 -4.48 11.63 -0.65
N LEU A 56 -3.79 11.39 -1.77
CA LEU A 56 -3.97 12.12 -3.04
C LEU A 56 -5.00 11.50 -4.00
N SER A 57 -5.40 10.25 -3.78
CA SER A 57 -6.30 9.51 -4.68
C SER A 57 -7.77 9.72 -4.33
N PHE A 58 -8.64 9.96 -5.31
CA PHE A 58 -10.07 10.20 -5.06
C PHE A 58 -10.93 8.92 -5.09
N ASN A 59 -10.41 7.85 -5.68
CA ASN A 59 -11.08 6.55 -5.82
C ASN A 59 -10.05 5.41 -5.90
N VAL A 60 -10.55 4.17 -5.86
CA VAL A 60 -9.71 2.96 -5.87
C VAL A 60 -8.95 2.77 -7.19
N ASP A 61 -9.53 3.13 -8.34
CA ASP A 61 -8.87 2.96 -9.65
C ASP A 61 -7.65 3.86 -9.80
N GLU A 62 -7.75 5.10 -9.31
CA GLU A 62 -6.61 6.01 -9.22
C GLU A 62 -5.56 5.49 -8.25
N PHE A 63 -6.00 4.98 -7.11
CA PHE A 63 -5.10 4.41 -6.13
C PHE A 63 -4.32 3.20 -6.67
N ILE A 64 -4.97 2.29 -7.40
CA ILE A 64 -4.32 1.16 -8.07
C ILE A 64 -3.17 1.63 -8.97
N ARG A 65 -3.43 2.66 -9.80
CA ARG A 65 -2.40 3.23 -10.69
C ARG A 65 -1.26 3.88 -9.91
N ASN A 66 -1.57 4.55 -8.80
CA ASN A 66 -0.54 5.20 -7.99
C ASN A 66 0.32 4.19 -7.20
N VAL A 67 -0.28 3.12 -6.66
CA VAL A 67 0.48 2.01 -6.06
C VAL A 67 1.41 1.39 -7.10
N HIS A 68 0.95 1.12 -8.32
CA HIS A 68 1.81 0.62 -9.39
C HIS A 68 2.99 1.55 -9.68
N LYS A 69 2.76 2.87 -9.77
CA LYS A 69 3.83 3.86 -9.94
C LYS A 69 4.86 3.83 -8.80
N VAL A 70 4.40 3.70 -7.55
CA VAL A 70 5.31 3.56 -6.39
C VAL A 70 6.26 2.38 -6.59
N PHE A 71 5.75 1.25 -7.09
CA PHE A 71 6.58 0.08 -7.36
C PHE A 71 7.51 0.26 -8.56
N ILE A 72 7.08 0.92 -9.64
CA ILE A 72 7.98 1.29 -10.75
C ILE A 72 9.11 2.18 -10.25
N GLU A 73 8.81 3.15 -9.39
CA GLU A 73 9.82 4.07 -8.84
C GLU A 73 10.82 3.38 -7.91
N THR A 74 10.39 2.38 -7.13
CA THR A 74 11.30 1.64 -6.24
C THR A 74 12.07 0.56 -7.00
N PHE A 75 11.41 -0.20 -7.88
CA PHE A 75 11.95 -1.45 -8.41
C PHE A 75 12.18 -1.46 -9.92
N ASP A 76 11.90 -0.38 -10.64
CA ASP A 76 11.79 -0.30 -12.11
C ASP A 76 10.55 -0.98 -12.72
N GLU A 77 10.27 -0.64 -13.99
CA GLU A 77 9.10 -1.14 -14.73
C GLU A 77 9.18 -2.63 -15.05
N GLU A 78 10.38 -3.15 -15.29
CA GLU A 78 10.61 -4.56 -15.60
C GLU A 78 10.25 -5.44 -14.41
N THR A 79 10.71 -5.05 -13.22
CA THR A 79 10.45 -5.78 -11.98
C THR A 79 9.01 -5.60 -11.48
N ALA A 80 8.48 -4.37 -11.53
CA ALA A 80 7.10 -4.10 -11.12
C ALA A 80 6.09 -4.85 -11.98
N GLY A 81 6.31 -4.89 -13.30
CA GLY A 81 5.41 -5.48 -14.27
C GLY A 81 4.13 -4.65 -14.47
N PHE A 82 3.05 -5.29 -14.92
CA PHE A 82 1.81 -4.60 -15.31
C PHE A 82 0.93 -4.17 -14.13
N VAL A 83 0.16 -3.10 -14.33
CA VAL A 83 -0.74 -2.50 -13.31
C VAL A 83 -1.75 -3.49 -12.74
N GLU A 84 -2.21 -4.46 -13.53
CA GLU A 84 -3.20 -5.46 -13.15
C GLU A 84 -2.74 -6.32 -11.95
N LYS A 85 -1.43 -6.53 -11.79
CA LYS A 85 -0.86 -7.24 -10.63
C LYS A 85 -1.18 -6.56 -9.31
N TYR A 86 -1.40 -5.24 -9.32
CA TYR A 86 -1.61 -4.42 -8.14
C TYR A 86 -3.07 -4.27 -7.76
N LYS A 87 -4.00 -4.76 -8.60
CA LYS A 87 -5.44 -4.53 -8.41
C LYS A 87 -5.93 -5.04 -7.05
N ASP A 88 -5.64 -6.28 -6.71
CA ASP A 88 -6.13 -6.91 -5.47
C ASP A 88 -5.42 -6.31 -4.25
N LEU A 89 -4.09 -6.15 -4.31
CA LEU A 89 -3.29 -5.49 -3.29
C LEU A 89 -3.82 -4.09 -2.98
N ALA A 90 -3.90 -3.22 -3.99
CA ALA A 90 -4.30 -1.84 -3.80
C ALA A 90 -5.77 -1.71 -3.39
N THR A 91 -6.65 -2.60 -3.85
CA THR A 91 -8.06 -2.61 -3.40
C THR A 91 -8.17 -2.95 -1.92
N GLU A 92 -7.45 -3.97 -1.44
CA GLU A 92 -7.44 -4.35 -0.02
C GLU A 92 -6.85 -3.24 0.86
N VAL A 93 -5.73 -2.64 0.44
CA VAL A 93 -5.12 -1.49 1.11
C VAL A 93 -6.06 -0.29 1.16
N TYR A 94 -6.73 0.04 0.04
CA TYR A 94 -7.68 1.14 -0.02
C TYR A 94 -8.85 0.95 0.95
N GLY A 95 -9.38 -0.26 1.03
CA GLY A 95 -10.44 -0.62 1.99
C GLY A 95 -9.97 -0.41 3.43
N ILE A 96 -8.78 -0.94 3.77
CA ILE A 96 -8.21 -0.79 5.11
C ILE A 96 -8.03 0.67 5.52
N LEU A 97 -7.50 1.51 4.62
CA LEU A 97 -7.27 2.92 4.90
C LEU A 97 -8.57 3.73 4.98
N THR A 98 -9.56 3.40 4.14
CA THR A 98 -10.89 4.01 4.19
C THR A 98 -11.61 3.67 5.49
N ASP A 99 -11.57 2.42 5.91
CA ASP A 99 -12.15 1.97 7.19
C ASP A 99 -11.44 2.64 8.38
N TRP A 100 -10.11 2.76 8.33
CA TRP A 100 -9.33 3.42 9.39
C TRP A 100 -9.76 4.87 9.60
N ILE A 101 -9.93 5.64 8.52
CA ILE A 101 -10.43 7.03 8.60
C ILE A 101 -11.85 7.05 9.20
N GLY A 102 -12.71 6.10 8.80
CA GLY A 102 -14.08 6.01 9.31
C GLY A 102 -14.20 5.63 10.79
N MET A 103 -13.19 4.97 11.37
CA MET A 103 -13.18 4.52 12.77
C MET A 103 -12.70 5.58 13.78
N GLU A 104 -12.00 6.64 13.35
CA GLU A 104 -11.52 7.71 14.24
C GLU A 104 -12.59 8.78 14.55
N HIS A 105 -13.88 8.47 14.31
CA HIS A 105 -15.04 9.34 14.54
C HIS A 105 -15.99 8.80 15.61
#